data_AF-A0A936BVX5-F1
#
_entry.id   AF-A0A936BVX5-F1
#
_cell.length_a   1.000
_cell.length_b   1.000
_cell.length_c   1.000
_cell.angle_alpha   90.00
_cell.angle_beta   90.00
_cell.angle_gamma   90.00
#
_symmetry.space_group_name_H-M   'P 1'
#
loop_
_entity.id
_entity.type
_entity.pdbx_description
1 polymer ?
#
loop_
_entity_poly.entity_id
_entity_poly.type
_entity_poly.pdbx_seq_one_letter_code
_entity_poly.pdbx_strand_id
1 'polypeptide(L)'
;MARDSAFARAWAGLAQAEILLALFGTTVSSRQAWPRVQAAAHRAIALDSTLAEAHAALAYGTMLFAWDWAGAERGFRRAILADPRYPTAHHWYGDFLAGRGRWAEAYAEMTRARELDPLSRIIAVERGWTLTSLGRYDEAEAALEDALRLDPNYAHAHILRGWLRIAQQRYPAAIADLRRGLVLGGFYPHGPVGLIRAFTALGQPDSAQAELAALRARARAEGVPPIAFAGAFAALGQRDSAFAWLERGIAERDGFLPENFFDPMFAPLTDDPRYAPIATRIRGR
;
A
#
# COMPACT_ATOMS: atom_id res chain seq x y z
N MET A 1 -4.39 25.86 -12.00
CA MET A 1 -3.68 26.68 -11.00
C MET A 1 -3.21 28.01 -11.56
N ALA A 2 -2.67 28.05 -12.79
CA ALA A 2 -2.40 29.32 -13.49
C ALA A 2 -3.66 30.18 -13.77
N ARG A 3 -4.86 29.60 -13.65
CA ARG A 3 -6.15 30.30 -13.88
C ARG A 3 -6.86 30.76 -12.58
N ASP A 4 -6.61 30.09 -11.46
CA ASP A 4 -7.10 30.48 -10.13
C ASP A 4 -6.19 29.85 -9.06
N SER A 5 -5.44 30.69 -8.33
CA SER A 5 -4.50 30.27 -7.29
C SER A 5 -5.10 30.33 -5.88
N ALA A 6 -6.34 30.80 -5.75
CA ALA A 6 -7.10 30.88 -4.50
C ALA A 6 -8.07 29.70 -4.32
N PHE A 7 -8.28 28.87 -5.34
CA PHE A 7 -9.14 27.69 -5.24
C PHE A 7 -8.49 26.55 -4.40
N ALA A 8 -8.82 26.51 -3.10
CA ALA A 8 -8.23 25.59 -2.12
C ALA A 8 -8.33 24.09 -2.52
N ARG A 9 -9.48 23.66 -3.07
CA ARG A 9 -9.69 22.26 -3.46
C ARG A 9 -8.78 21.80 -4.60
N ALA A 10 -8.38 22.69 -5.50
CA ALA A 10 -7.39 22.34 -6.53
C ALA A 10 -6.00 22.08 -5.94
N TRP A 11 -5.61 22.84 -4.90
CA TRP A 11 -4.37 22.59 -4.19
C TRP A 11 -4.40 21.27 -3.41
N ALA A 12 -5.52 20.95 -2.77
CA ALA A 12 -5.71 19.65 -2.13
C ALA A 12 -5.63 18.50 -3.15
N GLY A 13 -6.32 18.63 -4.29
CA GLY A 13 -6.26 17.66 -5.38
C GLY A 13 -4.84 17.49 -5.96
N LEU A 14 -4.07 18.58 -6.09
CA LEU A 14 -2.66 18.49 -6.48
C LEU A 14 -1.84 17.68 -5.47
N ALA A 15 -2.01 17.94 -4.17
CA ALA A 15 -1.30 17.19 -3.13
C ALA A 15 -1.59 15.69 -3.23
N GLN A 16 -2.86 15.30 -3.43
CA GLN A 16 -3.25 13.90 -3.61
C GLN A 16 -2.63 13.30 -4.88
N ALA A 17 -2.66 14.03 -6.00
CA ALA A 17 -2.09 13.57 -7.26
C ALA A 17 -0.57 13.34 -7.15
N GLU A 18 0.18 14.24 -6.49
CA GLU A 18 1.62 14.08 -6.27
C GLU A 18 1.94 12.83 -5.43
N ILE A 19 1.09 12.45 -4.47
CA ILE A 19 1.25 11.20 -3.72
C ILE A 19 1.08 9.99 -4.65
N LEU A 20 -0.03 9.95 -5.39
CA LEU A 20 -0.33 8.81 -6.28
C LEU A 20 0.70 8.67 -7.40
N LEU A 21 1.22 9.78 -7.92
CA LEU A 21 2.31 9.77 -8.91
C LEU A 21 3.62 9.25 -8.32
N ALA A 22 3.88 9.47 -7.02
CA ALA A 22 5.07 8.95 -6.36
C ALA A 22 4.99 7.45 -6.08
N LEU A 23 3.79 6.93 -5.80
CA LEU A 23 3.56 5.51 -5.55
C LEU A 23 3.44 4.70 -6.85
N PHE A 24 2.68 5.20 -7.82
CA PHE A 24 2.28 4.44 -9.01
C PHE A 24 2.85 4.98 -10.32
N GLY A 25 3.46 6.16 -10.30
CA GLY A 25 4.22 6.69 -11.42
C GLY A 25 5.68 6.24 -11.40
N THR A 26 6.37 6.42 -12.54
CA THR A 26 7.78 6.05 -12.70
C THR A 26 8.74 7.25 -12.65
N THR A 27 8.21 8.47 -12.48
CA THR A 27 8.95 9.71 -12.73
C THR A 27 9.29 10.52 -11.48
N VAL A 28 8.65 10.25 -10.34
CA VAL A 28 8.82 11.01 -9.10
C VAL A 28 9.11 10.07 -7.95
N SER A 29 10.27 10.21 -7.32
CA SER A 29 10.59 9.47 -6.09
C SER A 29 9.89 10.06 -4.86
N SER A 30 9.71 9.26 -3.79
CA SER A 30 9.19 9.72 -2.49
C SER A 30 9.85 11.02 -2.00
N ARG A 31 11.18 11.10 -2.16
CA ARG A 31 11.98 12.26 -1.73
C ARG A 31 11.65 13.53 -2.54
N GLN A 32 11.35 13.38 -3.83
CA GLN A 32 10.97 14.50 -4.69
C GLN A 32 9.49 14.88 -4.53
N ALA A 33 8.64 13.90 -4.25
CA ALA A 33 7.21 14.11 -4.04
C ALA A 33 6.93 14.88 -2.75
N TRP A 34 7.63 14.56 -1.66
CA TRP A 34 7.30 15.10 -0.34
C TRP A 34 7.24 16.63 -0.27
N PRO A 35 8.24 17.40 -0.74
CA PRO A 35 8.15 18.86 -0.73
C PRO A 35 6.96 19.40 -1.55
N ARG A 36 6.58 18.72 -2.65
CA ARG A 36 5.46 19.12 -3.50
C ARG A 36 4.12 18.88 -2.81
N VAL A 37 3.97 17.71 -2.18
CA VAL A 37 2.79 17.37 -1.37
C VAL A 37 2.64 18.35 -0.22
N GLN A 38 3.72 18.64 0.52
CA GLN A 38 3.70 19.63 1.61
C GLN A 38 3.29 21.01 1.11
N ALA A 39 3.94 21.52 0.06
CA ALA A 39 3.65 22.84 -0.45
C ALA A 39 2.18 22.97 -0.89
N ALA A 40 1.68 21.97 -1.62
CA ALA A 40 0.31 21.97 -2.11
C ALA A 40 -0.71 21.86 -0.96
N ALA A 41 -0.52 20.91 -0.04
CA ALA A 41 -1.44 20.72 1.08
C ALA A 41 -1.43 21.91 2.05
N HIS A 42 -0.27 22.47 2.38
CA HIS A 42 -0.20 23.68 3.22
C HIS A 42 -0.82 24.90 2.54
N ARG A 43 -0.66 25.03 1.21
CA ARG A 43 -1.34 26.10 0.47
C ARG A 43 -2.86 25.94 0.51
N ALA A 44 -3.37 24.71 0.37
CA ALA A 44 -4.79 24.43 0.50
C ALA A 44 -5.32 24.78 1.91
N ILE A 45 -4.60 24.36 2.96
CA ILE A 45 -4.95 24.64 4.36
C ILE A 45 -4.89 26.15 4.67
N ALA A 46 -3.96 26.89 4.08
CA ALA A 46 -3.87 28.34 4.26
C ALA A 46 -5.04 29.09 3.59
N LEU A 47 -5.59 28.54 2.50
CA LEU A 47 -6.75 29.11 1.80
C LEU A 47 -8.06 28.69 2.49
N ASP A 48 -8.13 27.45 2.98
CA ASP A 48 -9.25 26.90 3.74
C ASP A 48 -8.74 25.88 4.76
N SER A 49 -8.69 26.31 6.03
CA SER A 49 -8.20 25.48 7.12
C SER A 49 -9.14 24.33 7.50
N THR A 50 -10.38 24.35 7.01
CA THR A 50 -11.41 23.33 7.27
C THR A 50 -11.46 22.25 6.20
N LEU A 51 -10.61 22.31 5.18
CA LEU A 51 -10.66 21.39 4.05
C LEU A 51 -10.10 20.00 4.42
N ALA A 52 -10.99 19.02 4.58
CA ALA A 52 -10.65 17.64 4.94
C ALA A 52 -9.69 16.99 3.92
N GLU A 53 -9.88 17.24 2.62
CA GLU A 53 -9.04 16.71 1.55
C GLU A 53 -7.58 17.12 1.69
N ALA A 54 -7.32 18.33 2.17
CA ALA A 54 -5.96 18.84 2.36
C ALA A 54 -5.29 18.24 3.60
N HIS A 55 -6.03 18.11 4.71
CA HIS A 55 -5.51 17.44 5.91
C HIS A 55 -5.24 15.96 5.66
N ALA A 56 -6.12 15.27 4.92
CA ALA A 56 -5.93 13.86 4.56
C ALA A 56 -4.70 13.67 3.67
N ALA A 57 -4.53 14.52 2.64
CA ALA A 57 -3.36 14.47 1.76
C ALA A 57 -2.06 14.75 2.52
N LEU A 58 -2.04 15.77 3.39
CA LEU A 58 -0.88 16.05 4.21
C LEU A 58 -0.54 14.87 5.12
N ALA A 59 -1.55 14.29 5.81
CA ALA A 59 -1.37 13.16 6.69
C ALA A 59 -0.80 11.93 5.99
N TYR A 60 -1.35 11.57 4.82
CA TYR A 60 -0.89 10.42 4.04
C TYR A 60 0.52 10.65 3.50
N GLY A 61 0.84 11.85 2.99
CA GLY A 61 2.21 12.20 2.62
C GLY A 61 3.20 12.18 3.80
N THR A 62 2.77 12.66 4.98
CA THR A 62 3.57 12.60 6.22
C THR A 62 3.89 11.16 6.60
N MET A 63 2.91 10.25 6.49
CA MET A 63 3.10 8.82 6.71
C MET A 63 4.11 8.24 5.71
N LEU A 64 3.84 8.38 4.42
CA LEU A 64 4.57 7.70 3.36
C LEU A 64 6.02 8.20 3.22
N PHE A 65 6.23 9.51 3.34
CA PHE A 65 7.50 10.12 2.93
C PHE A 65 8.32 10.70 4.08
N ALA A 66 7.67 11.22 5.12
CA ALA A 66 8.39 11.72 6.30
C ALA A 66 8.58 10.64 7.37
N TRP A 67 7.69 9.65 7.41
CA TRP A 67 7.60 8.64 8.47
C TRP A 67 7.40 9.29 9.86
N ASP A 68 6.64 10.39 9.91
CA ASP A 68 6.19 11.00 11.16
C ASP A 68 4.80 10.46 11.50
N TRP A 69 4.78 9.33 12.21
CA TRP A 69 3.56 8.59 12.54
C TRP A 69 2.61 9.38 13.42
N ALA A 70 3.17 10.10 14.40
CA ALA A 70 2.38 10.93 15.30
C ALA A 70 1.79 12.13 14.55
N GLY A 71 2.54 12.74 13.64
CA GLY A 71 2.05 13.78 12.74
C GLY A 71 0.95 13.28 11.81
N ALA A 72 1.16 12.13 11.17
CA ALA A 72 0.20 11.51 10.28
C ALA A 72 -1.12 11.18 11.00
N GLU A 73 -1.08 10.52 12.16
CA GLU A 73 -2.30 10.19 12.91
C GLU A 73 -3.09 11.43 13.34
N ARG A 74 -2.39 12.48 13.82
CA ARG A 74 -3.05 13.76 14.12
C ARG A 74 -3.70 14.37 12.88
N GLY A 75 -3.03 14.29 11.74
CA GLY A 75 -3.53 14.79 10.46
C GLY A 75 -4.78 14.05 9.99
N PHE A 76 -4.79 12.71 10.05
CA PHE A 76 -5.96 11.90 9.70
C PHE A 76 -7.15 12.19 10.60
N ARG A 77 -6.94 12.24 11.92
CA ARG A 77 -8.01 12.61 12.87
C ARG A 77 -8.54 14.00 12.60
N ARG A 78 -7.69 14.94 12.20
CA ARG A 78 -8.13 16.29 11.81
C ARG A 78 -8.94 16.28 10.52
N ALA A 79 -8.55 15.49 9.52
CA ALA A 79 -9.32 15.34 8.28
C ALA A 79 -10.72 14.78 8.55
N ILE A 80 -10.82 13.71 9.36
CA ILE A 80 -12.09 13.09 9.75
C ILE A 80 -12.92 14.05 10.61
N LEU A 81 -12.32 14.83 11.52
CA LEU A 81 -13.04 15.83 12.29
C LEU A 81 -13.61 16.95 11.41
N ALA A 82 -12.86 17.36 10.40
CA ALA A 82 -13.26 18.41 9.47
C ALA A 82 -14.42 17.97 8.56
N ASP A 83 -14.39 16.73 8.07
CA ASP A 83 -15.51 16.11 7.36
C ASP A 83 -15.61 14.60 7.69
N PRO A 84 -16.50 14.19 8.62
CA PRO A 84 -16.73 12.79 8.96
C PRO A 84 -17.39 11.97 7.84
N ARG A 85 -17.73 12.60 6.71
CA ARG A 85 -18.32 11.96 5.55
C ARG A 85 -17.35 11.88 4.37
N TYR A 86 -16.09 12.27 4.54
CA TYR A 86 -15.10 12.17 3.49
C TYR A 86 -14.50 10.75 3.43
N PRO A 87 -14.88 9.91 2.44
CA PRO A 87 -14.48 8.49 2.41
C PRO A 87 -12.96 8.29 2.34
N THR A 88 -12.24 9.16 1.61
CA THR A 88 -10.78 9.01 1.45
C THR A 88 -10.02 9.25 2.75
N ALA A 89 -10.52 10.11 3.66
CA ALA A 89 -9.88 10.28 4.96
C ALA A 89 -9.98 9.02 5.82
N HIS A 90 -11.15 8.36 5.82
CA HIS A 90 -11.34 7.07 6.50
C HIS A 90 -10.50 5.97 5.84
N HIS A 91 -10.49 5.89 4.51
CA HIS A 91 -9.68 4.95 3.74
C HIS A 91 -8.19 5.05 4.09
N TRP A 92 -7.58 6.21 3.90
CA TRP A 92 -6.14 6.40 4.16
C TRP A 92 -5.79 6.33 5.65
N TYR A 93 -6.72 6.64 6.55
CA TYR A 93 -6.49 6.38 7.97
C TYR A 93 -6.53 4.87 8.27
N GLY A 94 -7.39 4.12 7.61
CA GLY A 94 -7.39 2.66 7.64
C GLY A 94 -6.04 2.08 7.17
N ASP A 95 -5.50 2.58 6.05
CA ASP A 95 -4.17 2.18 5.55
C ASP A 95 -3.06 2.49 6.57
N PHE A 96 -3.10 3.68 7.16
CA PHE A 96 -2.20 4.04 8.25
C PHE A 96 -2.29 3.02 9.40
N LEU A 97 -3.50 2.73 9.88
CA LEU A 97 -3.72 1.78 10.98
C LEU A 97 -3.23 0.37 10.62
N ALA A 98 -3.46 -0.09 9.39
CA ALA A 98 -2.95 -1.35 8.87
C ALA A 98 -1.42 -1.39 8.87
N GLY A 99 -0.76 -0.34 8.38
CA GLY A 99 0.70 -0.14 8.45
C GLY A 99 1.25 -0.03 9.88
N ARG A 100 0.38 0.13 10.89
CA ARG A 100 0.71 0.05 12.32
C ARG A 100 0.46 -1.32 12.95
N GLY A 101 -0.09 -2.27 12.21
CA GLY A 101 -0.59 -3.54 12.72
C GLY A 101 -1.88 -3.42 13.54
N ARG A 102 -2.55 -2.25 13.51
CA ARG A 102 -3.83 -1.97 14.19
C ARG A 102 -5.01 -2.42 13.33
N TRP A 103 -5.00 -3.69 12.92
CA TRP A 103 -5.89 -4.25 11.90
C TRP A 103 -7.40 -4.14 12.23
N ALA A 104 -7.78 -4.29 13.50
CA ALA A 104 -9.17 -4.16 13.91
C ALA A 104 -9.70 -2.73 13.75
N GLU A 105 -8.86 -1.73 14.09
CA GLU A 105 -9.19 -0.33 13.91
C GLU A 105 -9.18 0.04 12.42
N ALA A 106 -8.19 -0.47 11.66
CA ALA A 106 -8.16 -0.33 10.20
C ALA A 106 -9.45 -0.85 9.56
N TYR A 107 -9.94 -2.01 10.00
CA TYR A 107 -11.20 -2.58 9.50
C TYR A 107 -12.41 -1.69 9.79
N ALA A 108 -12.47 -1.06 10.96
CA ALA A 108 -13.55 -0.14 11.30
C ALA A 108 -13.55 1.09 10.36
N GLU A 109 -12.38 1.70 10.14
CA GLU A 109 -12.23 2.85 9.24
C GLU A 109 -12.51 2.47 7.77
N MET A 110 -12.03 1.31 7.31
CA MET A 110 -12.31 0.78 5.97
C MET A 110 -13.79 0.49 5.76
N THR A 111 -14.47 -0.04 6.78
CA THR A 111 -15.92 -0.25 6.75
C THR A 111 -16.65 1.07 6.66
N ARG A 112 -16.22 2.08 7.42
CA ARG A 112 -16.79 3.43 7.35
C ARG A 112 -16.58 4.07 5.98
N ALA A 113 -15.37 3.96 5.42
CA ALA A 113 -15.06 4.43 4.07
C ALA A 113 -15.97 3.75 3.02
N ARG A 114 -16.22 2.44 3.18
CA ARG A 114 -17.08 1.66 2.29
C ARG A 114 -18.55 2.07 2.35
N GLU A 115 -19.07 2.38 3.54
CA GLU A 115 -20.43 2.91 3.71
C GLU A 115 -20.60 4.27 3.04
N LEU A 116 -19.56 5.12 3.12
CA LEU A 116 -19.56 6.46 2.54
C LEU A 116 -19.40 6.44 1.01
N ASP A 117 -18.62 5.50 0.47
CA ASP A 117 -18.45 5.30 -0.98
C ASP A 117 -18.57 3.81 -1.38
N PRO A 118 -19.80 3.33 -1.63
CA PRO A 118 -20.07 1.96 -2.02
C PRO A 118 -19.69 1.65 -3.49
N LEU A 119 -19.13 2.59 -4.25
CA LEU A 119 -18.67 2.37 -5.62
C LEU A 119 -17.14 2.47 -5.76
N SER A 120 -16.43 2.88 -4.71
CA SER A 120 -14.97 2.87 -4.70
C SER A 120 -14.42 1.44 -4.69
N ARG A 121 -13.78 1.09 -5.81
CA ARG A 121 -13.08 -0.19 -6.00
C ARG A 121 -11.88 -0.33 -5.07
N ILE A 122 -11.11 0.74 -4.89
CA ILE A 122 -9.92 0.72 -4.03
C ILE A 122 -10.32 0.47 -2.57
N ILE A 123 -11.35 1.14 -2.06
CA ILE A 123 -11.85 0.92 -0.69
C ILE A 123 -12.35 -0.51 -0.50
N ALA A 124 -13.03 -1.08 -1.50
CA ALA A 124 -13.47 -2.48 -1.43
C ALA A 124 -12.28 -3.45 -1.36
N VAL A 125 -11.23 -3.19 -2.15
CA VAL A 125 -10.00 -4.00 -2.18
C VAL A 125 -9.22 -3.89 -0.86
N GLU A 126 -8.98 -2.69 -0.35
CA GLU A 126 -8.24 -2.52 0.91
C GLU A 126 -8.99 -3.07 2.13
N ARG A 127 -10.33 -3.01 2.11
CA ARG A 127 -11.15 -3.71 3.10
C ARG A 127 -10.96 -5.22 3.01
N GLY A 128 -10.95 -5.80 1.80
CA GLY A 128 -10.69 -7.21 1.57
C GLY A 128 -9.29 -7.64 2.03
N TRP A 129 -8.29 -6.77 1.82
CA TRP A 129 -6.94 -6.98 2.33
C TRP A 129 -6.87 -6.98 3.85
N THR A 130 -7.49 -5.98 4.47
CA THR A 130 -7.59 -5.88 5.93
C THR A 130 -8.27 -7.12 6.54
N LEU A 131 -9.35 -7.62 5.91
CA LEU A 131 -10.03 -8.84 6.32
C LEU A 131 -9.13 -10.08 6.18
N THR A 132 -8.33 -10.16 5.10
CA THR A 132 -7.34 -11.22 4.90
C THR A 132 -6.31 -11.21 6.03
N SER A 133 -5.78 -10.05 6.39
CA SER A 133 -4.81 -9.89 7.50
C SER A 133 -5.41 -10.21 8.87
N LEU A 134 -6.73 -10.07 9.04
CA LEU A 134 -7.47 -10.48 10.24
C LEU A 134 -7.82 -11.99 10.26
N GLY A 135 -7.51 -12.75 9.20
CA GLY A 135 -7.89 -14.16 9.08
C GLY A 135 -9.36 -14.40 8.75
N ARG A 136 -10.13 -13.35 8.40
CA ARG A 136 -11.55 -13.40 8.07
C ARG A 136 -11.75 -13.68 6.58
N TYR A 137 -11.33 -14.87 6.16
CA TYR A 137 -11.13 -15.19 4.73
C TYR A 137 -12.42 -15.20 3.90
N ASP A 138 -13.54 -15.70 4.44
CA ASP A 138 -14.81 -15.73 3.69
C ASP A 138 -15.31 -14.31 3.40
N GLU A 139 -15.20 -13.41 4.39
CA GLU A 139 -15.57 -12.00 4.22
C GLU A 139 -14.59 -11.26 3.29
N ALA A 140 -13.31 -11.63 3.33
CA ALA A 140 -12.30 -11.10 2.41
C ALA A 140 -12.60 -11.50 0.96
N GLU A 141 -12.97 -12.77 0.72
CA GLU A 141 -13.33 -13.28 -0.60
C GLU A 141 -14.53 -12.51 -1.14
N ALA A 142 -15.59 -12.34 -0.34
CA ALA A 142 -16.76 -11.56 -0.72
C ALA A 142 -16.42 -10.10 -1.06
N ALA A 143 -15.58 -9.44 -0.26
CA ALA A 143 -15.18 -8.05 -0.51
C ALA A 143 -14.39 -7.89 -1.82
N LEU A 144 -13.49 -8.83 -2.12
CA LEU A 144 -12.68 -8.81 -3.34
C LEU A 144 -13.49 -9.21 -4.58
N GLU A 145 -14.45 -10.12 -4.45
CA GLU A 145 -15.41 -10.45 -5.49
C GLU A 145 -16.31 -9.26 -5.83
N ASP A 146 -16.77 -8.51 -4.82
CA ASP A 146 -17.52 -7.28 -5.03
C ASP A 146 -16.72 -6.23 -5.80
N ALA A 147 -15.43 -6.05 -5.47
CA ALA A 147 -14.55 -5.14 -6.21
C ALA A 147 -14.40 -5.56 -7.68
N LEU A 148 -14.26 -6.87 -7.94
CA LEU A 148 -14.17 -7.42 -9.29
C LEU A 148 -15.50 -7.43 -10.04
N ARG A 149 -16.63 -7.43 -9.34
CA ARG A 149 -17.96 -7.23 -9.95
C ARG A 149 -18.14 -5.79 -10.41
N LEU A 150 -17.63 -4.82 -9.65
CA LEU A 150 -17.61 -3.41 -10.05
C LEU A 150 -16.69 -3.17 -11.26
N ASP A 151 -15.55 -3.85 -11.30
CA ASP A 151 -14.62 -3.83 -12.42
C ASP A 151 -13.82 -5.14 -12.53
N PRO A 152 -14.18 -6.01 -13.49
CA PRO A 152 -13.49 -7.28 -13.70
C PRO A 152 -12.01 -7.15 -14.08
N ASN A 153 -11.57 -5.96 -14.50
CA ASN A 153 -10.22 -5.67 -14.92
C ASN A 153 -9.46 -4.84 -13.88
N TYR A 154 -9.96 -4.74 -12.65
CA TYR A 154 -9.25 -4.03 -11.59
C TYR A 154 -8.05 -4.85 -11.10
N ALA A 155 -6.87 -4.53 -11.63
CA ALA A 155 -5.64 -5.29 -11.43
C ALA A 155 -5.30 -5.52 -9.95
N HIS A 156 -5.51 -4.51 -9.09
CA HIS A 156 -5.19 -4.61 -7.67
C HIS A 156 -6.07 -5.64 -6.94
N ALA A 157 -7.36 -5.75 -7.31
CA ALA A 157 -8.26 -6.75 -6.74
C ALA A 157 -7.80 -8.18 -7.06
N HIS A 158 -7.33 -8.43 -8.30
CA HIS A 158 -6.76 -9.72 -8.66
C HIS A 158 -5.50 -10.02 -7.83
N ILE A 159 -4.61 -9.05 -7.63
CA ILE A 159 -3.39 -9.25 -6.84
C ILE A 159 -3.73 -9.61 -5.39
N LEU A 160 -4.61 -8.86 -4.72
CA LEU A 160 -4.93 -9.12 -3.31
C LEU A 160 -5.79 -10.37 -3.13
N ARG A 161 -6.64 -10.74 -4.11
CA ARG A 161 -7.31 -12.05 -4.11
C ARG A 161 -6.32 -13.21 -4.30
N GLY A 162 -5.26 -12.98 -5.08
CA GLY A 162 -4.11 -13.87 -5.14
C GLY A 162 -3.49 -14.12 -3.77
N TRP A 163 -3.25 -13.05 -2.99
CA TRP A 163 -2.72 -13.18 -1.63
C TRP A 163 -3.68 -13.82 -0.63
N LEU A 164 -4.98 -13.53 -0.72
CA LEU A 164 -6.00 -14.26 0.05
C LEU A 164 -5.93 -15.76 -0.25
N ARG A 165 -5.81 -16.14 -1.52
CA ARG A 165 -5.67 -17.54 -1.93
C ARG A 165 -4.36 -18.16 -1.46
N ILE A 166 -3.27 -17.40 -1.38
CA ILE A 166 -2.02 -17.85 -0.72
C ILE A 166 -2.27 -18.13 0.76
N ALA A 167 -2.98 -17.25 1.47
CA ALA A 167 -3.31 -17.45 2.88
C ALA A 167 -4.20 -18.70 3.10
N GLN A 168 -5.09 -18.98 2.15
CA GLN A 168 -5.90 -20.21 2.08
C GLN A 168 -5.14 -21.44 1.54
N GLN A 169 -3.85 -21.33 1.20
CA GLN A 169 -3.03 -22.38 0.58
C GLN A 169 -3.54 -22.88 -0.80
N ARG A 170 -4.38 -22.10 -1.47
CA ARG A 170 -4.93 -22.36 -2.82
C ARG A 170 -3.98 -21.85 -3.90
N TYR A 171 -2.74 -22.35 -3.90
CA TYR A 171 -1.64 -21.78 -4.73
C TYR A 171 -1.91 -21.75 -6.24
N PRO A 172 -2.50 -22.77 -6.90
CA PRO A 172 -2.81 -22.68 -8.34
C PRO A 172 -3.78 -21.53 -8.67
N ALA A 173 -4.81 -21.35 -7.83
CA ALA A 173 -5.77 -20.26 -7.99
C ALA A 173 -5.15 -18.90 -7.67
N ALA A 174 -4.20 -18.84 -6.72
CA ALA A 174 -3.43 -17.64 -6.44
C ALA A 174 -2.57 -17.22 -7.65
N ILE A 175 -1.85 -18.16 -8.27
CA ILE A 175 -1.01 -17.90 -9.44
C ILE A 175 -1.84 -17.36 -10.60
N ALA A 176 -3.03 -17.93 -10.84
CA ALA A 176 -3.93 -17.45 -11.89
C ALA A 176 -4.35 -15.98 -11.67
N ASP A 177 -4.74 -15.63 -10.44
CA ASP A 177 -5.11 -14.27 -10.07
C ASP A 177 -3.94 -13.29 -10.17
N LEU A 178 -2.78 -13.64 -9.61
CA LEU A 178 -1.60 -12.79 -9.62
C LEU A 178 -1.12 -12.52 -11.07
N ARG A 179 -1.12 -13.54 -11.92
CA ARG A 179 -0.83 -13.37 -13.36
C ARG A 179 -1.86 -12.47 -14.03
N ARG A 180 -3.15 -12.63 -13.72
CA ARG A 180 -4.20 -11.76 -14.26
C ARG A 180 -3.99 -10.30 -13.86
N GLY A 181 -3.69 -10.04 -12.60
CA GLY A 181 -3.39 -8.69 -12.10
C GLY A 181 -2.19 -8.05 -12.80
N LEU A 182 -1.10 -8.80 -12.97
CA LEU A 182 0.10 -8.31 -13.66
C LEU A 182 -0.13 -8.02 -15.16
N VAL A 183 -0.88 -8.88 -15.86
CA VAL A 183 -1.26 -8.67 -17.27
C VAL A 183 -2.12 -7.41 -17.45
N LEU A 184 -2.96 -7.08 -16.47
CA LEU A 184 -3.80 -5.88 -16.47
C LEU A 184 -3.02 -4.59 -16.18
N GLY A 185 -1.69 -4.65 -16.04
CA GLY A 185 -0.82 -3.49 -15.86
C GLY A 185 -0.73 -2.98 -14.42
N GLY A 186 -1.30 -3.70 -13.45
CA GLY A 186 -1.12 -3.37 -12.04
C GLY A 186 0.24 -3.82 -11.55
N PHE A 187 1.23 -2.93 -11.56
CA PHE A 187 2.46 -3.19 -10.82
C PHE A 187 2.29 -2.72 -9.37
N TYR A 188 2.02 -3.69 -8.50
CA TYR A 188 2.14 -3.56 -7.05
C TYR A 188 3.23 -4.54 -6.60
N PRO A 189 4.08 -4.20 -5.61
CA PRO A 189 5.10 -5.12 -5.09
C PRO A 189 4.55 -6.52 -4.78
N HIS A 190 3.31 -6.58 -4.30
CA HIS A 190 2.55 -7.78 -3.99
C HIS A 190 2.40 -8.75 -5.17
N GLY A 191 2.28 -8.29 -6.41
CA GLY A 191 2.07 -9.15 -7.58
C GLY A 191 3.21 -10.16 -7.79
N PRO A 192 4.43 -9.71 -8.14
CA PRO A 192 5.57 -10.60 -8.35
C PRO A 192 5.98 -11.33 -7.05
N VAL A 193 5.89 -10.67 -5.88
CA VAL A 193 6.21 -11.33 -4.60
C VAL A 193 5.25 -12.47 -4.30
N GLY A 194 3.96 -12.29 -4.60
CA GLY A 194 2.94 -13.32 -4.46
C GLY A 194 3.22 -14.52 -5.36
N LEU A 195 3.65 -14.29 -6.61
CA LEU A 195 4.00 -15.38 -7.53
C LEU A 195 5.20 -16.17 -7.02
N ILE A 196 6.26 -15.48 -6.61
CA ILE A 196 7.45 -16.10 -6.02
C ILE A 196 7.04 -16.95 -4.81
N ARG A 197 6.23 -16.40 -3.91
CA ARG A 197 5.75 -17.11 -2.72
C ARG A 197 4.92 -18.34 -3.06
N ALA A 198 4.00 -18.24 -4.00
CA ALA A 198 3.16 -19.37 -4.42
C ALA A 198 4.00 -20.48 -5.07
N PHE A 199 4.97 -20.14 -5.93
CA PHE A 199 5.87 -21.12 -6.54
C PHE A 199 6.82 -21.76 -5.53
N THR A 200 7.36 -20.99 -4.58
CA THR A 200 8.17 -21.56 -3.49
C THR A 200 7.35 -22.52 -2.64
N ALA A 201 6.11 -22.19 -2.29
CA ALA A 201 5.24 -23.06 -1.50
C ALA A 201 4.85 -24.36 -2.24
N LEU A 202 4.79 -24.34 -3.57
CA LEU A 202 4.56 -25.52 -4.41
C LEU A 202 5.81 -26.37 -4.65
N GLY A 203 6.98 -25.99 -4.12
CA GLY A 203 8.24 -26.68 -4.40
C GLY A 203 8.69 -26.53 -5.85
N GLN A 204 8.38 -25.38 -6.49
CA GLN A 204 8.74 -25.06 -7.87
C GLN A 204 9.83 -23.96 -7.91
N PRO A 205 11.08 -24.29 -7.52
CA PRO A 205 12.15 -23.30 -7.37
C PRO A 205 12.52 -22.62 -8.69
N ASP A 206 12.49 -23.33 -9.82
CA ASP A 206 12.81 -22.76 -11.12
C ASP A 206 11.81 -21.68 -11.53
N SER A 207 10.52 -21.90 -11.26
CA SER A 207 9.48 -20.90 -11.50
C SER A 207 9.63 -19.70 -10.57
N ALA A 208 9.92 -19.91 -9.29
CA ALA A 208 10.17 -18.82 -8.35
C ALA A 208 11.40 -17.97 -8.75
N GLN A 209 12.48 -18.61 -9.20
CA GLN A 209 13.67 -17.91 -9.70
C GLN A 209 13.41 -17.16 -11.01
N ALA A 210 12.58 -17.72 -11.90
CA ALA A 210 12.17 -17.04 -13.13
C ALA A 210 11.41 -15.73 -12.82
N GLU A 211 10.50 -15.74 -11.83
CA GLU A 211 9.79 -14.54 -11.40
C GLU A 211 10.73 -13.51 -10.75
N LEU A 212 11.71 -13.94 -9.95
CA LEU A 212 12.74 -13.03 -9.44
C LEU A 212 13.60 -12.44 -10.57
N ALA A 213 13.94 -13.22 -11.60
CA ALA A 213 14.66 -12.74 -12.77
C ALA A 213 13.84 -11.71 -13.56
N ALA A 214 12.54 -11.93 -13.71
CA ALA A 214 11.61 -10.96 -14.31
C ALA A 214 11.54 -9.66 -13.49
N LEU A 215 11.46 -9.76 -12.16
CA LEU A 215 11.50 -8.59 -11.26
C LEU A 215 12.80 -7.79 -11.41
N ARG A 216 13.95 -8.47 -11.51
CA ARG A 216 15.25 -7.83 -11.78
C ARG A 216 15.30 -7.17 -13.15
N ALA A 217 14.72 -7.77 -14.18
CA ALA A 217 14.64 -7.19 -15.51
C ALA A 217 13.78 -5.92 -15.50
N ARG A 218 12.62 -5.96 -14.83
CA ARG A 218 11.74 -4.81 -14.63
C ARG A 218 12.46 -3.67 -13.91
N ALA A 219 13.14 -3.97 -12.81
CA ALA A 219 13.90 -2.97 -12.05
C ALA A 219 14.96 -2.25 -12.89
N ARG A 220 15.58 -2.93 -13.87
CA ARG A 220 16.51 -2.30 -14.81
C ARG A 220 15.82 -1.42 -15.85
N ALA A 221 14.60 -1.74 -16.26
CA ALA A 221 13.87 -1.06 -17.32
C ALA A 221 13.16 0.21 -16.82
N GLU A 222 12.46 0.11 -15.68
CA GLU A 222 11.55 1.17 -15.21
C GLU A 222 11.67 1.48 -13.71
N GLY A 223 12.57 0.79 -12.99
CA GLY A 223 12.68 0.89 -11.54
C GLY A 223 11.61 0.08 -10.81
N VAL A 224 11.94 -0.36 -9.60
CA VAL A 224 11.06 -1.14 -8.71
C VAL A 224 11.40 -0.75 -7.26
N PRO A 225 10.41 -0.54 -6.38
CA PRO A 225 10.66 -0.21 -4.98
C PRO A 225 11.39 -1.36 -4.25
N PRO A 226 12.39 -1.06 -3.39
CA PRO A 226 13.13 -2.05 -2.60
C PRO A 226 12.26 -3.09 -1.87
N ILE A 227 11.07 -2.73 -1.41
CA ILE A 227 10.14 -3.63 -0.72
C ILE A 227 9.78 -4.87 -1.54
N ALA A 228 9.71 -4.76 -2.87
CA ALA A 228 9.41 -5.89 -3.75
C ALA A 228 10.54 -6.94 -3.70
N PHE A 229 11.80 -6.49 -3.68
CA PHE A 229 12.93 -7.39 -3.53
C PHE A 229 13.02 -7.96 -2.11
N ALA A 230 12.79 -7.14 -1.08
CA ALA A 230 12.72 -7.62 0.30
C ALA A 230 11.72 -8.76 0.45
N GLY A 231 10.49 -8.59 -0.06
CA GLY A 231 9.44 -9.61 -0.03
C GLY A 231 9.79 -10.83 -0.88
N ALA A 232 10.37 -10.64 -2.07
CA ALA A 232 10.79 -11.74 -2.94
C ALA A 232 11.85 -12.63 -2.27
N PHE A 233 12.87 -12.02 -1.67
CA PHE A 233 13.91 -12.76 -0.95
C PHE A 233 13.37 -13.41 0.32
N ALA A 234 12.44 -12.76 1.03
CA ALA A 234 11.76 -13.37 2.17
C ALA A 234 10.97 -14.62 1.75
N ALA A 235 10.24 -14.54 0.63
CA ALA A 235 9.48 -15.66 0.08
C ALA A 235 10.37 -16.85 -0.32
N LEU A 236 11.59 -16.58 -0.82
CA LEU A 236 12.59 -17.59 -1.17
C LEU A 236 13.37 -18.16 0.03
N GLY A 237 13.11 -17.69 1.26
CA GLY A 237 13.88 -18.07 2.45
C GLY A 237 15.29 -17.45 2.51
N GLN A 238 15.60 -16.48 1.64
CA GLN A 238 16.90 -15.81 1.56
C GLN A 238 16.94 -14.62 2.53
N ARG A 239 16.96 -14.91 3.84
CA ARG A 239 16.80 -13.91 4.91
C ARG A 239 17.80 -12.76 4.85
N ASP A 240 19.08 -13.04 4.61
CA ASP A 240 20.12 -12.00 4.56
C ASP A 240 19.87 -10.99 3.43
N SER A 241 19.53 -11.48 2.25
CA SER A 241 19.13 -10.64 1.12
C SER A 241 17.86 -9.84 1.44
N ALA A 242 16.85 -10.48 2.06
CA ALA A 242 15.62 -9.81 2.43
C ALA A 242 15.87 -8.61 3.37
N PHE A 243 16.69 -8.80 4.40
CA PHE A 243 17.07 -7.74 5.32
C PHE A 243 17.93 -6.65 4.67
N ALA A 244 18.86 -7.00 3.79
CA ALA A 244 19.63 -6.00 3.04
C ALA A 244 18.72 -5.10 2.18
N TRP A 245 17.68 -5.67 1.58
CA TRP A 245 16.70 -4.89 0.80
C TRP A 245 15.75 -4.06 1.68
N LEU A 246 15.39 -4.54 2.89
CA LEU A 246 14.66 -3.72 3.86
C LEU A 246 15.48 -2.51 4.30
N GLU A 247 16.77 -2.70 4.60
CA GLU A 247 17.70 -1.62 4.93
C GLU A 247 17.81 -0.59 3.80
N ARG A 248 17.90 -1.07 2.56
CA ARG A 248 17.86 -0.22 1.38
C ARG A 248 16.54 0.56 1.27
N GLY A 249 15.41 -0.09 1.50
CA GLY A 249 14.09 0.57 1.52
C GLY A 249 14.01 1.69 2.57
N ILE A 250 14.61 1.49 3.74
CA ILE A 250 14.72 2.53 4.78
C ILE A 250 15.60 3.70 4.30
N ALA A 251 16.78 3.41 3.75
CA ALA A 251 17.70 4.44 3.27
C ALA A 251 17.11 5.26 2.12
N GLU A 252 16.37 4.62 1.21
CA GLU A 252 15.78 5.24 0.03
C GLU A 252 14.41 5.88 0.29
N ARG A 253 13.82 5.70 1.47
CA ARG A 253 12.43 6.11 1.79
C ARG A 253 11.43 5.52 0.80
N ASP A 254 11.50 4.20 0.65
CA ASP A 254 10.53 3.42 -0.10
C ASP A 254 9.10 3.80 0.34
N GLY A 255 8.29 4.27 -0.60
CA GLY A 255 6.95 4.80 -0.35
C GLY A 255 5.95 3.73 0.08
N PHE A 256 6.17 2.46 -0.27
CA PHE A 256 5.27 1.36 0.10
C PHE A 256 5.59 0.77 1.48
N LEU A 257 6.82 0.97 1.98
CA LEU A 257 7.26 0.35 3.23
C LEU A 257 6.44 0.77 4.47
N PRO A 258 6.07 2.06 4.65
CA PRO A 258 5.19 2.51 5.74
C PRO A 258 3.88 1.77 5.92
N GLU A 259 3.24 1.45 4.81
CA GLU A 259 1.89 0.89 4.77
C GLU A 259 1.93 -0.65 4.79
N ASN A 260 2.97 -1.26 4.21
CA ASN A 260 2.97 -2.68 3.87
C ASN A 260 3.95 -3.53 4.71
N PHE A 261 4.62 -2.97 5.72
CA PHE A 261 5.62 -3.74 6.48
C PHE A 261 5.03 -4.87 7.35
N PHE A 262 3.78 -4.76 7.80
CA PHE A 262 3.07 -5.82 8.54
C PHE A 262 2.37 -6.83 7.65
N ASP A 263 2.55 -6.71 6.35
CA ASP A 263 1.90 -7.61 5.42
C ASP A 263 2.34 -9.06 5.65
N PRO A 264 1.45 -10.02 5.34
CA PRO A 264 1.78 -11.43 5.32
C PRO A 264 3.07 -11.77 4.53
N MET A 265 3.46 -10.91 3.58
CA MET A 265 4.69 -11.08 2.77
C MET A 265 5.97 -11.15 3.61
N PHE A 266 6.01 -10.52 4.80
CA PHE A 266 7.17 -10.53 5.69
C PHE A 266 7.06 -11.52 6.85
N ALA A 267 5.96 -12.30 6.94
CA ALA A 267 5.79 -13.36 7.94
C ALA A 267 7.01 -14.31 8.06
N PRO A 268 7.72 -14.71 6.98
CA PRO A 268 8.90 -15.58 7.10
C PRO A 268 10.11 -14.98 7.83
N LEU A 269 10.08 -13.68 8.14
CA LEU A 269 11.16 -12.95 8.80
C LEU A 269 10.90 -12.68 10.28
N THR A 270 9.66 -12.87 10.77
CA THR A 270 9.25 -12.37 12.10
C THR A 270 9.94 -13.05 13.28
N ASP A 271 10.48 -14.25 13.06
CA ASP A 271 11.25 -15.03 14.04
C ASP A 271 12.75 -14.65 14.07
N ASP A 272 13.23 -13.90 13.10
CA ASP A 272 14.64 -13.48 13.04
C ASP A 272 14.88 -12.25 13.94
N PRO A 273 15.96 -12.24 14.75
CA PRO A 273 16.24 -11.16 15.70
C PRO A 273 16.43 -9.78 15.03
N ARG A 274 16.74 -9.72 13.73
CA ARG A 274 16.85 -8.47 12.96
C ARG A 274 15.51 -7.82 12.65
N TYR A 275 14.41 -8.57 12.71
CA TYR A 275 13.08 -8.07 12.37
C TYR A 275 12.61 -6.97 13.31
N ALA A 276 12.70 -7.15 14.63
CA ALA A 276 12.22 -6.17 15.60
C ALA A 276 12.95 -4.81 15.52
N PRO A 277 14.29 -4.74 15.40
CA PRO A 277 15.01 -3.49 15.16
C PRO A 277 14.60 -2.77 13.87
N ILE A 278 14.48 -3.49 12.75
CA ILE A 278 14.03 -2.92 11.47
C ILE A 278 12.59 -2.41 11.57
N ALA A 279 11.72 -3.22 12.16
CA ALA A 279 10.34 -2.86 12.40
C ALA A 279 10.23 -1.59 13.26
N THR A 280 11.14 -1.37 14.22
CA THR A 280 11.18 -0.16 15.05
C THR A 280 11.60 1.07 14.25
N ARG A 281 12.59 0.91 13.36
CA ARG A 281 13.07 2.01 12.51
C ARG A 281 12.06 2.42 11.45
N ILE A 282 11.33 1.45 10.90
CA ILE A 282 10.21 1.74 10.01
C ILE A 282 9.10 2.37 10.83
N ARG A 283 8.74 1.82 12.00
CA ARG A 283 7.57 2.27 12.74
C ARG A 283 7.72 3.57 13.53
N GLY A 284 8.92 4.07 13.75
CA GLY A 284 9.13 5.01 14.85
C GLY A 284 8.81 4.38 16.22
N ARG A 285 9.20 5.05 17.29
CA ARG A 285 8.87 4.63 18.67
C ARG A 285 7.40 4.92 18.99
#